data_AF-A0A7V2WVK4-F1
#
_entry.id   AF-A0A7V2WVK4-F1
#
_cell.length_a   1.000
_cell.length_b   1.000
_cell.length_c   1.000
_cell.angle_alpha   90.00
_cell.angle_beta   90.00
_cell.angle_gamma   90.00
#
_symmetry.space_group_name_H-M   'P 1'
#
loop_
_entity.id
_entity.type
_entity.pdbx_description
1 polymer ?
#
loop_
_entity_poly.entity_id
_entity_poly.type
_entity_poly.pdbx_seq_one_letter_code
_entity_poly.pdbx_strand_id
1 'polypeptide(L)'
;MEIRVIRLLSRSLVGISIIAVTAIAYTTQTTAGSKVAQDNSEHNNSMKEVTKVVSKKIGALTKKDAKTKSTAVFYGPNLPTHILSQYKRIIVEPDNVKQKELLALRSKGSSVFAYVSIGEVNPSRKWYKKIKPAWVLGDNKVWDSKVMDLSSSGWQDFLVNTVVKKLWDDGYRGLFLDTMDSFYIFAKDKTQQEKQTKALAALMKKINKRYPKLRFISNRGFEVLESIGKPLEAVVAESLYASWDNAKKIYKETPANDQEWLLNKLNGIKNNLSVDIIIIDYAKPNNRAKAKLLANKITQQGFIPWISIPSLDLAGVGSIEPVLNTYLLLTDSKIDGHNPLKLKKYQKLVEMLKRQKKNLKVHDIQHGMPLGHMTRLYRAIISTLPANKQSKAYKAWLKKQREEGVVLKNHP
;
A
#
# COMPACT_ATOMS: atom_id res chain seq x y z
N MET A 1 48.30 -42.03 -20.48
CA MET A 1 48.90 -40.70 -20.27
C MET A 1 48.10 -40.01 -19.16
N GLU A 2 48.55 -39.88 -17.91
CA GLU A 2 49.85 -39.37 -17.41
C GLU A 2 49.92 -37.83 -17.42
N ILE A 3 50.50 -37.14 -16.42
CA ILE A 3 51.31 -37.64 -15.28
C ILE A 3 51.09 -36.85 -13.97
N ARG A 4 51.65 -37.39 -12.88
CA ARG A 4 51.74 -36.87 -11.48
C ARG A 4 52.39 -35.46 -11.42
N VAL A 5 52.30 -34.64 -10.37
CA VAL A 5 52.99 -34.68 -9.03
C VAL A 5 52.52 -33.41 -8.26
N ILE A 6 51.86 -33.41 -7.10
CA ILE A 6 52.29 -33.65 -5.69
C ILE A 6 53.46 -32.76 -5.17
N ARG A 7 53.21 -31.73 -4.33
CA ARG A 7 53.52 -31.70 -2.86
C ARG A 7 53.26 -30.34 -2.15
N LEU A 8 52.56 -30.39 -0.99
CA LEU A 8 52.80 -29.76 0.35
C LEU A 8 53.39 -28.33 0.47
N LEU A 9 53.08 -27.46 1.45
CA LEU A 9 52.22 -27.41 2.67
C LEU A 9 51.97 -25.89 3.00
N SER A 10 51.07 -25.42 3.88
CA SER A 10 50.73 -25.90 5.23
C SER A 10 49.33 -25.47 5.74
N ARG A 11 48.67 -26.38 6.48
CA ARG A 11 47.73 -26.24 7.64
C ARG A 11 46.73 -25.05 7.62
N SER A 12 45.39 -25.21 7.57
CA SER A 12 44.45 -26.14 8.26
C SER A 12 44.43 -25.96 9.80
N LEU A 13 43.34 -26.19 10.55
CA LEU A 13 41.98 -26.72 10.31
C LEU A 13 40.95 -25.72 10.97
N VAL A 14 39.61 -25.80 11.00
CA VAL A 14 38.48 -26.64 10.49
C VAL A 14 37.24 -25.67 10.45
N GLY A 15 35.97 -25.89 10.07
CA GLY A 15 35.05 -27.04 9.93
C GLY A 15 34.00 -27.08 11.09
N ILE A 16 32.75 -27.56 10.99
CA ILE A 16 31.83 -27.98 9.91
C ILE A 16 30.38 -27.64 10.40
N SER A 17 29.45 -27.31 9.50
CA SER A 17 27.99 -27.21 9.81
C SER A 17 27.26 -28.47 9.34
N ILE A 18 26.09 -28.85 9.91
CA ILE A 18 25.00 -29.55 9.17
C ILE A 18 23.68 -29.74 9.99
N ILE A 19 22.57 -29.28 9.38
CA ILE A 19 21.19 -29.83 9.25
C ILE A 19 20.43 -30.40 10.48
N ALA A 20 19.12 -30.13 10.52
CA ALA A 20 18.16 -30.62 11.52
C ALA A 20 17.40 -31.91 11.12
N VAL A 21 16.86 -32.62 12.11
CA VAL A 21 15.88 -33.72 11.96
C VAL A 21 14.71 -33.49 12.93
N THR A 22 13.51 -33.96 12.57
CA THR A 22 12.25 -33.71 13.29
C THR A 22 11.64 -35.02 13.83
N ALA A 23 10.75 -34.89 14.82
CA ALA A 23 9.70 -35.84 15.25
C ALA A 23 9.94 -36.74 16.49
N ILE A 24 9.36 -36.29 17.61
CA ILE A 24 8.37 -37.00 18.46
C ILE A 24 8.67 -38.46 18.89
N ALA A 25 8.83 -38.64 20.21
CA ALA A 25 8.29 -39.78 20.97
C ALA A 25 8.01 -39.37 22.43
N TYR A 26 7.02 -39.98 23.08
CA TYR A 26 6.67 -39.81 24.51
C TYR A 26 7.08 -41.06 25.31
N THR A 27 7.68 -40.90 26.49
CA THR A 27 7.34 -41.66 27.73
C THR A 27 8.04 -41.04 28.96
N THR A 28 7.77 -41.56 30.16
CA THR A 28 7.94 -40.87 31.46
C THR A 28 8.78 -41.65 32.48
N GLN A 29 9.48 -40.92 33.39
CA GLN A 29 10.09 -41.43 34.64
C GLN A 29 11.26 -42.43 34.43
N THR A 30 12.26 -42.64 35.30
CA THR A 30 12.79 -42.03 36.54
C THR A 30 14.33 -42.32 36.54
N THR A 31 15.26 -41.84 37.39
CA THR A 31 15.27 -41.44 38.81
C THR A 31 16.55 -40.62 39.13
N ALA A 32 16.57 -39.92 40.27
CA ALA A 32 17.71 -39.52 41.13
C ALA A 32 19.15 -39.32 40.56
N GLY A 33 19.78 -38.18 40.89
CA GLY A 33 21.23 -37.97 40.78
C GLY A 33 21.65 -36.50 40.92
N SER A 34 22.10 -36.04 42.10
CA SER A 34 22.42 -34.64 42.37
C SER A 34 23.92 -34.30 42.23
N LYS A 35 24.20 -33.01 41.93
CA LYS A 35 25.50 -32.26 41.98
C LYS A 35 26.09 -31.71 40.66
N VAL A 36 25.34 -30.89 39.90
CA VAL A 36 25.92 -29.78 39.10
C VAL A 36 24.97 -28.58 39.15
N ALA A 37 25.09 -27.72 40.16
CA ALA A 37 24.09 -26.67 40.41
C ALA A 37 24.65 -25.38 41.07
N GLN A 38 25.80 -24.87 40.61
CA GLN A 38 26.29 -23.56 41.07
C GLN A 38 27.12 -22.74 40.08
N ASP A 39 27.41 -23.24 38.88
CA ASP A 39 28.38 -22.62 37.93
C ASP A 39 27.79 -22.41 36.52
N ASN A 40 26.51 -22.04 36.43
CA ASN A 40 25.79 -21.84 35.16
C ASN A 40 24.78 -20.67 35.21
N SER A 41 24.78 -19.88 36.29
CA SER A 41 23.84 -18.78 36.54
C SER A 41 24.28 -17.45 35.90
N GLU A 42 25.57 -17.13 35.92
CA GLU A 42 26.04 -15.79 35.54
C GLU A 42 26.10 -15.57 34.02
N HIS A 43 26.65 -16.52 33.27
CA HIS A 43 26.67 -16.47 31.79
C HIS A 43 25.26 -16.54 31.16
N ASN A 44 24.25 -16.93 31.93
CA ASN A 44 22.85 -17.02 31.50
C ASN A 44 22.03 -15.75 31.80
N ASN A 45 22.59 -14.75 32.49
CA ASN A 45 21.92 -13.49 32.81
C ASN A 45 22.22 -12.37 31.79
N SER A 46 23.46 -12.25 31.31
CA SER A 46 23.83 -11.18 30.37
C SER A 46 23.03 -11.21 29.06
N MET A 47 22.69 -12.39 28.53
CA MET A 47 21.80 -12.54 27.36
C MET A 47 20.31 -12.29 27.67
N LYS A 48 19.89 -12.27 28.95
CA LYS A 48 18.49 -12.05 29.36
C LYS A 48 18.16 -10.60 29.67
N GLU A 49 19.14 -9.76 30.01
CA GLU A 49 18.91 -8.33 30.26
C GLU A 49 18.81 -7.50 28.96
N VAL A 50 19.57 -7.87 27.91
CA VAL A 50 19.56 -7.14 26.62
C VAL A 50 18.20 -7.22 25.89
N THR A 51 17.37 -8.23 26.19
CA THR A 51 16.10 -8.48 25.45
C THR A 51 14.85 -8.34 26.33
N LYS A 52 14.89 -7.47 27.37
CA LYS A 52 13.73 -7.21 28.26
C LYS A 52 13.02 -5.87 28.01
N VAL A 53 12.96 -5.44 26.74
CA VAL A 53 12.01 -4.40 26.33
C VAL A 53 10.60 -4.93 26.58
N VAL A 54 9.90 -4.35 27.56
CA VAL A 54 8.54 -4.74 27.92
C VAL A 54 7.62 -4.47 26.72
N SER A 55 7.24 -5.54 26.01
CA SER A 55 6.31 -5.52 24.89
C SER A 55 4.88 -5.26 25.40
N LYS A 56 4.64 -4.01 25.82
CA LYS A 56 3.34 -3.48 26.22
C LYS A 56 2.29 -3.93 25.21
N LYS A 57 1.39 -4.84 25.60
CA LYS A 57 0.41 -5.47 24.69
C LYS A 57 -0.29 -4.40 23.87
N ILE A 58 0.07 -4.33 22.59
CA ILE A 58 -0.47 -3.35 21.65
C ILE A 58 -1.94 -3.73 21.41
N GLY A 59 -2.85 -2.94 21.99
CA GLY A 59 -4.27 -3.17 21.88
C GLY A 59 -4.76 -3.06 20.43
N ALA A 60 -5.77 -3.87 20.09
CA ALA A 60 -6.47 -3.80 18.82
C ALA A 60 -7.02 -2.38 18.56
N LEU A 61 -7.08 -1.98 17.29
CA LEU A 61 -7.45 -0.63 16.88
C LEU A 61 -8.91 -0.34 17.31
N THR A 62 -9.13 0.69 18.12
CA THR A 62 -10.48 0.95 18.67
C THR A 62 -11.45 1.38 17.58
N LYS A 63 -12.78 1.24 17.81
CA LYS A 63 -13.80 1.78 16.88
C LYS A 63 -13.68 3.30 16.67
N LYS A 64 -13.10 4.04 17.61
CA LYS A 64 -12.81 5.48 17.49
C LYS A 64 -11.64 5.70 16.53
N ASP A 65 -10.51 5.03 16.78
CA ASP A 65 -9.31 5.06 15.93
C ASP A 65 -9.61 4.62 14.49
N ALA A 66 -10.33 3.50 14.33
CA ALA A 66 -10.75 2.98 13.04
C ALA A 66 -11.48 4.03 12.18
N LYS A 67 -12.27 4.92 12.82
CA LYS A 67 -12.97 6.02 12.17
C LYS A 67 -12.07 7.26 11.96
N THR A 68 -11.34 7.70 12.98
CA THR A 68 -10.54 8.95 12.96
C THR A 68 -9.22 8.82 12.19
N LYS A 69 -8.66 7.62 12.09
CA LYS A 69 -7.38 7.30 11.43
C LYS A 69 -7.54 6.55 10.09
N SER A 70 -8.79 6.33 9.68
CA SER A 70 -9.18 5.63 8.44
C SER A 70 -8.38 6.10 7.23
N THR A 71 -7.68 5.16 6.58
CA THR A 71 -6.86 5.43 5.39
C THR A 71 -7.40 4.66 4.18
N ALA A 72 -7.33 5.28 3.01
CA ALA A 72 -7.54 4.64 1.70
C ALA A 72 -6.38 5.00 0.75
N VAL A 73 -6.09 4.12 -0.21
CA VAL A 73 -5.09 4.33 -1.26
C VAL A 73 -5.74 4.08 -2.61
N PHE A 74 -5.63 5.03 -3.54
CA PHE A 74 -6.20 4.91 -4.89
C PHE A 74 -5.33 5.60 -5.95
N TYR A 75 -4.70 4.82 -6.83
CA TYR A 75 -3.83 5.31 -7.91
C TYR A 75 -4.49 5.32 -9.29
N GLY A 76 -5.67 4.70 -9.43
CA GLY A 76 -6.40 4.65 -10.70
C GLY A 76 -6.89 6.02 -11.20
N PRO A 77 -7.22 6.13 -12.50
CA PRO A 77 -7.92 7.29 -13.05
C PRO A 77 -9.37 7.35 -12.55
N ASN A 78 -10.05 8.48 -12.77
CA ASN A 78 -11.46 8.71 -12.41
C ASN A 78 -11.76 8.56 -10.91
N LEU A 79 -10.95 9.25 -10.09
CA LEU A 79 -10.96 9.22 -8.63
C LEU A 79 -12.38 9.16 -8.02
N PRO A 80 -12.77 8.09 -7.31
CA PRO A 80 -14.12 7.90 -6.77
C PRO A 80 -14.33 8.71 -5.49
N THR A 81 -14.40 10.03 -5.63
CA THR A 81 -14.45 11.00 -4.52
C THR A 81 -15.61 10.76 -3.54
N HIS A 82 -16.76 10.28 -4.01
CA HIS A 82 -17.93 9.95 -3.17
C HIS A 82 -17.73 8.73 -2.26
N ILE A 83 -16.71 7.91 -2.53
CA ILE A 83 -16.27 6.81 -1.65
C ILE A 83 -15.09 7.29 -0.80
N LEU A 84 -14.06 7.86 -1.44
CA LEU A 84 -12.80 8.20 -0.77
C LEU A 84 -12.96 9.33 0.26
N SER A 85 -13.87 10.29 0.05
CA SER A 85 -14.18 11.36 1.03
C SER A 85 -14.79 10.89 2.35
N GLN A 86 -15.04 9.58 2.51
CA GLN A 86 -15.46 8.98 3.78
C GLN A 86 -14.27 8.60 4.68
N TYR A 87 -13.04 8.57 4.13
CA TYR A 87 -11.79 8.28 4.84
C TYR A 87 -11.09 9.57 5.31
N LYS A 88 -10.28 9.47 6.38
CA LYS A 88 -9.54 10.60 6.95
C LYS A 88 -8.17 10.86 6.32
N ARG A 89 -7.49 9.81 5.86
CA ARG A 89 -6.33 9.90 4.97
C ARG A 89 -6.64 9.26 3.63
N ILE A 90 -6.23 9.90 2.54
CA ILE A 90 -6.40 9.39 1.18
C ILE A 90 -5.08 9.56 0.45
N ILE A 91 -4.43 8.46 0.09
CA ILE A 91 -3.18 8.47 -0.67
C ILE A 91 -3.52 8.28 -2.15
N VAL A 92 -2.99 9.14 -3.02
CA VAL A 92 -3.35 9.20 -4.45
C VAL A 92 -2.15 9.38 -5.36
N GLU A 93 -2.26 8.89 -6.60
CA GLU A 93 -1.35 9.24 -7.69
C GLU A 93 -1.70 10.65 -8.22
N PRO A 94 -0.88 11.69 -7.96
CA PRO A 94 -1.22 13.07 -8.33
C PRO A 94 -1.41 13.29 -9.84
N ASP A 95 -0.72 12.56 -10.72
CA ASP A 95 -0.90 12.68 -12.18
C ASP A 95 -2.33 12.27 -12.64
N ASN A 96 -3.09 11.55 -11.80
CA ASN A 96 -4.45 11.06 -12.08
C ASN A 96 -5.57 11.87 -11.38
N VAL A 97 -5.26 12.90 -10.60
CA VAL A 97 -6.24 13.68 -9.81
C VAL A 97 -6.48 15.07 -10.42
N LYS A 98 -7.75 15.44 -10.62
CA LYS A 98 -8.12 16.78 -11.10
C LYS A 98 -8.34 17.72 -9.91
N GLN A 99 -8.07 19.02 -10.08
CA GLN A 99 -8.15 19.99 -8.97
C GLN A 99 -9.54 20.02 -8.29
N LYS A 100 -10.63 19.89 -9.05
CA LYS A 100 -11.99 19.78 -8.50
C LYS A 100 -12.21 18.53 -7.65
N GLU A 101 -11.51 17.44 -7.93
CA GLU A 101 -11.58 16.18 -7.17
C GLU A 101 -10.78 16.30 -5.86
N LEU A 102 -9.59 16.91 -5.89
CA LEU A 102 -8.80 17.25 -4.70
C LEU A 102 -9.56 18.19 -3.74
N LEU A 103 -10.21 19.23 -4.27
CA LEU A 103 -11.05 20.15 -3.50
C LEU A 103 -12.31 19.46 -2.93
N ALA A 104 -12.93 18.55 -3.69
CA ALA A 104 -14.10 17.78 -3.23
C ALA A 104 -13.74 16.83 -2.06
N LEU A 105 -12.56 16.22 -2.07
CA LEU A 105 -12.07 15.42 -0.93
C LEU A 105 -11.79 16.31 0.30
N ARG A 106 -11.06 17.41 0.11
CA ARG A 106 -10.69 18.33 1.21
C ARG A 106 -11.90 18.98 1.87
N SER A 107 -12.95 19.34 1.11
CA SER A 107 -14.19 19.92 1.67
C SER A 107 -15.03 18.95 2.52
N LYS A 108 -14.69 17.66 2.56
CA LYS A 108 -15.25 16.67 3.50
C LYS A 108 -14.33 16.39 4.70
N GLY A 109 -13.24 17.15 4.85
CA GLY A 109 -12.29 17.01 5.96
C GLY A 109 -11.41 15.76 5.84
N SER A 110 -11.13 15.31 4.60
CA SER A 110 -10.12 14.30 4.30
C SER A 110 -8.76 14.95 4.04
N SER A 111 -7.70 14.39 4.61
CA SER A 111 -6.32 14.75 4.30
C SER A 111 -5.84 13.94 3.10
N VAL A 112 -5.46 14.62 2.01
CA VAL A 112 -5.01 13.97 0.77
C VAL A 112 -3.50 14.04 0.66
N PHE A 113 -2.87 12.89 0.39
CA PHE A 113 -1.43 12.69 0.30
C PHE A 113 -1.07 12.32 -1.15
N ALA A 114 -0.19 13.09 -1.78
CA ALA A 114 0.31 12.77 -3.11
C ALA A 114 1.43 11.73 -3.04
N TYR A 115 1.36 10.69 -3.86
CA TYR A 115 2.45 9.73 -4.08
C TYR A 115 3.70 10.44 -4.62
N VAL A 116 4.85 10.17 -4.01
CA VAL A 116 6.19 10.58 -4.48
C VAL A 116 7.16 9.42 -4.25
N SER A 117 7.66 8.83 -5.33
CA SER A 117 8.81 7.94 -5.29
C SER A 117 10.08 8.74 -4.99
N ILE A 118 10.85 8.34 -3.98
CA ILE A 118 12.03 9.06 -3.50
C ILE A 118 13.33 8.40 -3.96
N GLY A 119 13.39 7.07 -3.92
CA GLY A 119 14.55 6.28 -4.37
C GLY A 119 14.51 5.86 -5.83
N GLU A 120 13.38 6.03 -6.54
CA GLU A 120 13.24 5.58 -7.92
C GLU A 120 12.51 6.57 -8.84
N VAL A 121 12.72 6.42 -10.16
CA VAL A 121 11.91 7.06 -11.21
C VAL A 121 11.48 6.03 -12.25
N ASN A 122 10.17 5.86 -12.45
CA ASN A 122 9.64 5.12 -13.59
C ASN A 122 9.68 5.98 -14.88
N PRO A 123 10.15 5.46 -16.03
CA PRO A 123 10.31 6.22 -17.28
C PRO A 123 9.02 6.84 -17.85
N SER A 124 7.83 6.35 -17.49
CA SER A 124 6.55 6.92 -17.95
C SER A 124 6.22 8.31 -17.38
N ARG A 125 6.96 8.78 -16.36
CA ARG A 125 6.76 10.13 -15.80
C ARG A 125 7.02 11.19 -16.88
N LYS A 126 6.07 12.12 -17.06
CA LYS A 126 6.11 13.22 -18.04
C LYS A 126 7.37 14.08 -17.98
N TRP A 127 8.06 14.09 -16.82
CA TRP A 127 9.30 14.82 -16.57
C TRP A 127 10.58 13.97 -16.62
N TYR A 128 10.50 12.67 -16.94
CA TYR A 128 11.64 11.74 -16.96
C TYR A 128 12.80 12.22 -17.84
N LYS A 129 12.52 12.87 -18.98
CA LYS A 129 13.53 13.48 -19.86
C LYS A 129 14.39 14.60 -19.23
N LYS A 130 14.13 14.98 -17.97
CA LYS A 130 14.95 15.91 -17.18
C LYS A 130 15.95 15.21 -16.25
N ILE A 131 15.87 13.88 -16.11
CA ILE A 131 16.76 13.08 -15.26
C ILE A 131 18.10 12.91 -15.98
N LYS A 132 19.20 13.22 -15.29
CA LYS A 132 20.56 13.03 -15.81
C LYS A 132 21.07 11.61 -15.49
N PRO A 133 21.82 10.93 -16.38
CA PRO A 133 22.39 9.62 -16.11
C PRO A 133 23.23 9.56 -14.82
N ALA A 134 23.99 10.63 -14.53
CA ALA A 134 24.79 10.78 -13.30
C ALA A 134 23.98 10.91 -11.99
N TRP A 135 22.66 10.71 -12.03
CA TRP A 135 21.77 10.64 -10.86
C TRP A 135 21.26 9.21 -10.61
N VAL A 136 21.59 8.25 -11.47
CA VAL A 136 21.03 6.89 -11.50
C VAL A 136 22.08 5.87 -11.03
N LEU A 137 21.72 5.02 -10.07
CA LEU A 137 22.53 3.87 -9.63
C LEU A 137 22.36 2.66 -10.55
N GLY A 138 21.18 2.48 -11.13
CA GLY A 138 20.91 1.43 -12.13
C GLY A 138 19.42 1.11 -12.29
N ASP A 139 19.13 -0.06 -12.83
CA ASP A 139 17.77 -0.53 -13.17
C ASP A 139 17.15 -1.47 -12.13
N ASN A 140 15.94 -1.15 -11.67
CA ASN A 140 15.07 -2.08 -10.96
C ASN A 140 14.10 -2.76 -11.96
N LYS A 141 14.57 -3.87 -12.55
CA LYS A 141 13.83 -4.66 -13.55
C LYS A 141 12.48 -5.22 -13.05
N VAL A 142 12.23 -5.25 -11.74
CA VAL A 142 10.95 -5.74 -11.18
C VAL A 142 9.83 -4.69 -11.29
N TRP A 143 10.18 -3.41 -11.39
CA TRP A 143 9.23 -2.29 -11.40
C TRP A 143 9.36 -1.35 -12.62
N ASP A 144 10.23 -1.70 -13.57
CA ASP A 144 10.55 -0.89 -14.75
C ASP A 144 10.93 0.55 -14.38
N SER A 145 11.90 0.68 -13.48
CA SER A 145 12.29 1.95 -12.86
C SER A 145 13.80 2.10 -12.73
N LYS A 146 14.26 3.35 -12.75
CA LYS A 146 15.65 3.72 -12.43
C LYS A 146 15.77 3.95 -10.93
N VAL A 147 16.71 3.27 -10.26
CA VAL A 147 17.08 3.55 -8.87
C VAL A 147 18.03 4.74 -8.84
N MET A 148 17.78 5.69 -7.96
CA MET A 148 18.45 6.99 -7.91
C MET A 148 19.51 7.04 -6.80
N ASP A 149 20.61 7.76 -7.05
CA ASP A 149 21.57 8.08 -6.00
C ASP A 149 21.01 9.20 -5.12
N LEU A 150 20.60 8.87 -3.89
CA LEU A 150 20.06 9.84 -2.93
C LEU A 150 21.13 10.84 -2.47
N SER A 151 22.42 10.49 -2.61
CA SER A 151 23.54 11.40 -2.36
C SER A 151 23.85 12.35 -3.53
N SER A 152 23.19 12.19 -4.67
CA SER A 152 23.30 13.14 -5.79
C SER A 152 22.55 14.44 -5.47
N SER A 153 23.28 15.55 -5.33
CA SER A 153 22.72 16.89 -5.11
C SER A 153 21.69 17.27 -6.18
N GLY A 154 22.00 16.96 -7.45
CA GLY A 154 21.09 17.21 -8.57
C GLY A 154 19.76 16.45 -8.48
N TRP A 155 19.77 15.20 -7.99
CA TRP A 155 18.53 14.46 -7.71
C TRP A 155 17.74 15.09 -6.56
N GLN A 156 18.40 15.43 -5.45
CA GLN A 156 17.74 16.10 -4.32
C GLN A 156 17.13 17.45 -4.72
N ASP A 157 17.84 18.28 -5.48
CA ASP A 157 17.32 19.56 -5.95
C ASP A 157 16.22 19.41 -7.00
N PHE A 158 16.26 18.37 -7.84
CA PHE A 158 15.15 18.05 -8.74
C PHE A 158 13.89 17.65 -7.96
N LEU A 159 13.99 16.76 -6.96
CA LEU A 159 12.88 16.39 -6.10
C LEU A 159 12.30 17.60 -5.35
N VAL A 160 13.14 18.38 -4.68
CA VAL A 160 12.71 19.52 -3.84
C VAL A 160 12.11 20.65 -4.68
N ASN A 161 12.77 21.04 -5.78
CA ASN A 161 12.43 22.27 -6.52
C ASN A 161 11.55 22.03 -7.76
N THR A 162 11.45 20.80 -8.27
CA THR A 162 10.54 20.44 -9.38
C THR A 162 9.35 19.61 -8.88
N VAL A 163 9.60 18.41 -8.32
CA VAL A 163 8.53 17.44 -8.03
C VAL A 163 7.67 17.89 -6.84
N VAL A 164 8.29 18.09 -5.66
CA VAL A 164 7.58 18.53 -4.46
C VAL A 164 7.03 19.95 -4.62
N LYS A 165 7.75 20.84 -5.31
CA LYS A 165 7.26 22.19 -5.61
C LYS A 165 5.91 22.15 -6.33
N LYS A 166 5.80 21.36 -7.40
CA LYS A 166 4.54 21.26 -8.15
C LYS A 166 3.39 20.78 -7.26
N LEU A 167 3.61 19.73 -6.46
CA LEU A 167 2.58 19.19 -5.57
C LEU A 167 2.17 20.19 -4.46
N TRP A 168 3.12 20.98 -3.96
CA TRP A 168 2.82 22.08 -3.05
C TRP A 168 1.99 23.19 -3.72
N ASP A 169 2.31 23.55 -4.96
CA ASP A 169 1.60 24.57 -5.74
C ASP A 169 0.18 24.10 -6.14
N ASP A 170 0.04 22.83 -6.53
CA ASP A 170 -1.26 22.16 -6.74
C ASP A 170 -2.14 22.15 -5.46
N GLY A 171 -1.52 22.36 -4.29
CA GLY A 171 -2.20 22.53 -3.01
C GLY A 171 -2.20 21.30 -2.10
N TYR A 172 -1.37 20.28 -2.37
CA TYR A 172 -1.16 19.16 -1.44
C TYR A 172 -0.40 19.61 -0.19
N ARG A 173 -0.85 19.13 0.98
CA ARG A 173 -0.17 19.35 2.28
C ARG A 173 0.18 18.02 2.97
N GLY A 174 0.10 16.93 2.22
CA GLY A 174 0.61 15.62 2.59
C GLY A 174 1.34 14.99 1.40
N LEU A 175 2.46 14.32 1.65
CA LEU A 175 3.12 13.43 0.68
C LEU A 175 3.17 12.01 1.23
N PHE A 176 2.94 11.04 0.36
CA PHE A 176 3.29 9.65 0.61
C PHE A 176 4.63 9.36 -0.07
N LEU A 177 5.61 8.94 0.73
CA LEU A 177 7.01 8.84 0.36
C LEU A 177 7.34 7.38 0.12
N ASP A 178 7.52 7.00 -1.14
CA ASP A 178 7.74 5.61 -1.56
C ASP A 178 9.19 5.34 -1.97
N THR A 179 9.53 4.07 -2.18
CA THR A 179 10.86 3.58 -2.62
C THR A 179 12.04 4.03 -1.75
N MET A 180 11.78 4.31 -0.46
CA MET A 180 12.76 4.83 0.48
C MET A 180 13.89 3.83 0.81
N ASP A 181 13.68 2.53 0.56
CA ASP A 181 14.64 1.43 0.74
C ASP A 181 15.28 0.93 -0.57
N SER A 182 14.88 1.43 -1.75
CA SER A 182 15.37 0.93 -3.05
C SER A 182 16.88 1.05 -3.27
N PHE A 183 17.58 1.91 -2.53
CA PHE A 183 19.04 2.03 -2.63
C PHE A 183 19.79 0.74 -2.24
N TYR A 184 19.20 -0.14 -1.41
CA TYR A 184 19.76 -1.46 -1.07
C TYR A 184 19.91 -2.40 -2.30
N ILE A 185 19.25 -2.10 -3.42
CA ILE A 185 19.44 -2.80 -4.70
C ILE A 185 20.88 -2.63 -5.21
N PHE A 186 21.56 -1.51 -4.90
CA PHE A 186 22.91 -1.21 -5.36
C PHE A 186 23.94 -1.04 -4.21
N ALA A 187 23.56 -0.45 -3.08
CA ALA A 187 24.43 -0.27 -1.93
C ALA A 187 24.62 -1.61 -1.16
N LYS A 188 25.70 -2.33 -1.45
CA LYS A 188 25.94 -3.68 -0.89
C LYS A 188 26.73 -3.72 0.42
N ASP A 189 27.67 -2.79 0.62
CA ASP A 189 28.36 -2.65 1.90
C ASP A 189 27.71 -1.60 2.81
N LYS A 190 28.08 -1.66 4.10
CA LYS A 190 27.57 -0.77 5.15
C LYS A 190 27.89 0.71 4.89
N THR A 191 29.05 1.03 4.33
CA THR A 191 29.48 2.41 4.06
C THR A 191 28.63 3.05 2.97
N GLN A 192 28.34 2.31 1.90
CA GLN A 192 27.41 2.75 0.85
C GLN A 192 25.99 2.92 1.40
N GLN A 193 25.51 1.98 2.22
CA GLN A 193 24.18 2.04 2.83
C GLN A 193 24.07 3.25 3.78
N GLU A 194 25.06 3.48 4.64
CA GLU A 194 25.12 4.67 5.49
C GLU A 194 25.16 5.97 4.70
N LYS A 195 25.89 6.03 3.56
CA LYS A 195 25.90 7.20 2.66
C LYS A 195 24.49 7.52 2.16
N GLN A 196 23.76 6.51 1.68
CA GLN A 196 22.40 6.66 1.15
C GLN A 196 21.39 7.03 2.26
N THR A 197 21.44 6.36 3.42
CA THR A 197 20.60 6.69 4.60
C THR A 197 20.83 8.12 5.11
N LYS A 198 22.09 8.55 5.23
CA LYS A 198 22.44 9.93 5.63
C LYS A 198 21.94 10.95 4.61
N ALA A 199 22.06 10.65 3.31
CA ALA A 199 21.56 11.50 2.24
C ALA A 199 20.03 11.58 2.18
N LEU A 200 19.32 10.47 2.41
CA LEU A 200 17.86 10.42 2.53
C LEU A 200 17.36 11.26 3.71
N ALA A 201 17.99 11.14 4.88
CA ALA A 201 17.69 11.98 6.04
C ALA A 201 17.95 13.48 5.75
N ALA A 202 19.01 13.82 5.02
CA ALA A 202 19.28 15.20 4.59
C ALA A 202 18.22 15.73 3.60
N LEU A 203 17.81 14.92 2.62
CA LEU A 203 16.73 15.23 1.68
C LEU A 203 15.40 15.48 2.41
N MET A 204 15.05 14.66 3.39
CA MET A 204 13.84 14.84 4.20
C MET A 204 13.86 16.17 4.98
N LYS A 205 15.01 16.49 5.60
CA LYS A 205 15.22 17.78 6.28
C LYS A 205 15.16 18.96 5.30
N LYS A 206 15.69 18.81 4.08
CA LYS A 206 15.64 19.82 2.99
C LYS A 206 14.20 20.07 2.51
N ILE A 207 13.41 19.02 2.29
CA ILE A 207 11.99 19.12 1.93
C ILE A 207 11.19 19.82 3.04
N ASN A 208 11.33 19.37 4.30
CA ASN A 208 10.62 19.98 5.43
C ASN A 208 10.98 21.46 5.62
N LYS A 209 12.28 21.81 5.58
CA LYS A 209 12.74 23.22 5.66
C LYS A 209 12.16 24.09 4.54
N ARG A 210 12.00 23.55 3.33
CA ARG A 210 11.48 24.30 2.17
C ARG A 210 9.96 24.44 2.17
N TYR A 211 9.24 23.49 2.77
CA TYR A 211 7.78 23.37 2.76
C TYR A 211 7.21 22.95 4.14
N PRO A 212 7.35 23.78 5.19
CA PRO A 212 7.11 23.38 6.60
C PRO A 212 5.64 23.13 7.00
N LYS A 213 4.72 23.05 6.03
CA LYS A 213 3.33 22.59 6.23
C LYS A 213 3.03 21.27 5.51
N LEU A 214 4.06 20.55 5.05
CA LEU A 214 3.93 19.18 4.58
C LEU A 214 3.87 18.20 5.75
N ARG A 215 3.00 17.20 5.60
CA ARG A 215 2.90 16.02 6.44
C ARG A 215 3.36 14.81 5.62
N PHE A 216 3.94 13.80 6.26
CA PHE A 216 4.49 12.64 5.57
C PHE A 216 3.87 11.34 6.05
N ILE A 217 3.71 10.42 5.11
CA ILE A 217 3.53 8.99 5.35
C ILE A 217 4.66 8.31 4.58
N SER A 218 5.52 7.52 5.23
CA SER A 218 6.53 6.74 4.51
C SER A 218 5.98 5.37 4.11
N ASN A 219 6.42 4.84 2.96
CA ASN A 219 6.45 3.41 2.74
C ASN A 219 7.80 2.91 3.28
N ARG A 220 7.78 2.09 4.33
CA ARG A 220 8.99 1.63 5.02
C ARG A 220 9.90 2.82 5.38
N GLY A 221 11.13 2.87 4.85
CA GLY A 221 12.14 3.89 5.17
C GLY A 221 12.54 3.86 6.63
N PHE A 222 12.58 2.67 7.24
CA PHE A 222 12.65 2.49 8.69
C PHE A 222 13.94 3.08 9.31
N GLU A 223 14.97 3.23 8.50
CA GLU A 223 16.32 3.69 8.83
C GLU A 223 16.39 5.22 9.04
N VAL A 224 15.36 5.96 8.60
CA VAL A 224 15.34 7.44 8.65
C VAL A 224 14.16 8.05 9.42
N LEU A 225 13.20 7.25 9.91
CA LEU A 225 11.94 7.74 10.49
C LEU A 225 12.15 8.78 11.61
N GLU A 226 13.05 8.49 12.54
CA GLU A 226 13.42 9.40 13.64
C GLU A 226 14.02 10.72 13.12
N SER A 227 14.78 10.66 12.02
CA SER A 227 15.37 11.84 11.35
C SER A 227 14.35 12.66 10.54
N ILE A 228 13.16 12.12 10.23
CA ILE A 228 12.04 12.89 9.68
C ILE A 228 11.37 13.69 10.81
N GLY A 229 11.12 13.04 11.94
CA GLY A 229 10.54 13.68 13.14
C GLY A 229 9.07 14.09 12.96
N LYS A 230 8.67 15.19 13.61
CA LYS A 230 7.27 15.65 13.76
C LYS A 230 6.39 15.68 12.48
N PRO A 231 6.90 15.93 11.26
CA PRO A 231 6.09 15.83 10.03
C PRO A 231 5.62 14.42 9.67
N LEU A 232 6.27 13.37 10.16
CA LEU A 232 5.87 11.97 9.93
C LEU A 232 4.62 11.65 10.77
N GLU A 233 3.52 11.27 10.12
CA GLU A 233 2.27 10.89 10.80
C GLU A 233 2.01 9.38 10.81
N ALA A 234 2.52 8.67 9.81
CA ALA A 234 2.29 7.24 9.69
C ALA A 234 3.39 6.54 8.87
N VAL A 235 3.53 5.25 9.10
CA VAL A 235 4.39 4.34 8.33
C VAL A 235 3.52 3.27 7.69
N VAL A 236 3.61 3.14 6.38
CA VAL A 236 3.05 2.04 5.59
C VAL A 236 4.06 0.91 5.52
N ALA A 237 3.58 -0.33 5.54
CA ALA A 237 4.35 -1.50 5.12
C ALA A 237 3.56 -2.40 4.16
N GLU A 238 4.30 -2.93 3.19
CA GLU A 238 3.85 -3.90 2.18
C GLU A 238 4.72 -5.15 2.25
N SER A 239 4.18 -6.34 2.49
CA SER A 239 2.81 -6.67 2.95
C SER A 239 2.89 -7.69 4.08
N LEU A 240 1.98 -7.61 5.05
CA LEU A 240 2.12 -8.31 6.33
C LEU A 240 1.63 -9.76 6.28
N TYR A 241 0.53 -10.05 5.57
CA TYR A 241 -0.05 -11.40 5.53
C TYR A 241 -0.31 -11.89 4.11
N ALA A 242 -0.84 -11.03 3.24
CA ALA A 242 -1.06 -11.35 1.83
C ALA A 242 -0.32 -10.35 0.95
N SER A 243 0.68 -10.84 0.21
CA SER A 243 1.57 -10.04 -0.63
C SER A 243 1.34 -10.30 -2.12
N TRP A 244 1.92 -9.42 -2.94
CA TRP A 244 1.98 -9.56 -4.39
C TRP A 244 3.40 -9.84 -4.84
N ASP A 245 3.58 -10.87 -5.66
CA ASP A 245 4.84 -11.14 -6.35
C ASP A 245 4.84 -10.39 -7.68
N ASN A 246 5.49 -9.22 -7.74
CA ASN A 246 5.45 -8.42 -8.96
C ASN A 246 6.29 -8.96 -10.11
N ALA A 247 7.19 -9.92 -9.87
CA ALA A 247 7.92 -10.61 -10.94
C ALA A 247 7.04 -11.72 -11.55
N LYS A 248 6.42 -12.56 -10.72
CA LYS A 248 5.57 -13.69 -11.16
C LYS A 248 4.11 -13.30 -11.44
N LYS A 249 3.71 -12.08 -11.09
CA LYS A 249 2.33 -11.55 -11.17
C LYS A 249 1.29 -12.44 -10.45
N ILE A 250 1.63 -12.90 -9.24
CA ILE A 250 0.76 -13.75 -8.40
C ILE A 250 0.53 -13.18 -7.00
N TYR A 251 -0.66 -13.43 -6.45
CA TYR A 251 -0.95 -13.23 -5.04
C TYR A 251 -0.36 -14.40 -4.24
N LYS A 252 0.35 -14.11 -3.15
CA LYS A 252 0.94 -15.12 -2.25
C LYS A 252 0.74 -14.74 -0.78
N GLU A 253 1.01 -15.67 0.12
CA GLU A 253 1.15 -15.37 1.55
C GLU A 253 2.55 -14.80 1.81
N THR A 254 2.66 -13.87 2.77
CA THR A 254 3.96 -13.40 3.28
C THR A 254 4.59 -14.53 4.12
N PRO A 255 5.84 -14.96 3.85
CA PRO A 255 6.51 -16.01 4.62
C PRO A 255 6.53 -15.73 6.13
N ALA A 256 6.38 -16.75 6.98
CA ALA A 256 6.24 -16.58 8.43
C ALA A 256 7.34 -15.71 9.06
N ASN A 257 8.60 -15.95 8.69
CA ASN A 257 9.75 -15.19 9.16
C ASN A 257 9.68 -13.70 8.76
N ASP A 258 9.17 -13.40 7.55
CA ASP A 258 8.95 -12.04 7.07
C ASP A 258 7.79 -11.38 7.84
N GLN A 259 6.73 -12.14 8.19
CA GLN A 259 5.65 -11.64 9.06
C GLN A 259 6.21 -11.26 10.44
N GLU A 260 7.00 -12.14 11.06
CA GLU A 260 7.57 -11.93 12.40
C GLU A 260 8.56 -10.76 12.42
N TRP A 261 9.51 -10.73 11.48
CA TRP A 261 10.45 -9.62 11.33
C TRP A 261 9.72 -8.27 11.19
N LEU A 262 8.69 -8.23 10.33
CA LEU A 262 7.93 -7.01 10.10
C LEU A 262 7.08 -6.62 11.33
N LEU A 263 6.44 -7.57 12.00
CA LEU A 263 5.72 -7.32 13.27
C LEU A 263 6.66 -6.72 14.32
N ASN A 264 7.84 -7.32 14.52
CA ASN A 264 8.81 -6.85 15.51
C ASN A 264 9.32 -5.44 15.17
N LYS A 265 9.63 -5.16 13.89
CA LYS A 265 10.05 -3.82 13.42
C LYS A 265 8.93 -2.78 13.62
N LEU A 266 7.70 -3.08 13.22
CA LEU A 266 6.56 -2.16 13.32
C LEU A 266 6.10 -1.92 14.77
N ASN A 267 6.19 -2.94 15.63
CA ASN A 267 5.92 -2.80 17.07
C ASN A 267 6.97 -1.92 17.75
N GLY A 268 8.25 -2.06 17.40
CA GLY A 268 9.31 -1.15 17.84
C GLY A 268 9.04 0.29 17.43
N ILE A 269 8.72 0.53 16.16
CA ILE A 269 8.34 1.85 15.64
C ILE A 269 7.14 2.43 16.41
N LYS A 270 6.08 1.65 16.62
CA LYS A 270 4.85 2.09 17.31
C LYS A 270 5.05 2.36 18.81
N ASN A 271 6.05 1.75 19.44
CA ASN A 271 6.40 2.01 20.84
C ASN A 271 7.30 3.25 20.98
N ASN A 272 8.19 3.50 20.02
CA ASN A 272 9.19 4.57 20.10
C ASN A 272 8.73 5.89 19.44
N LEU A 273 7.87 5.82 18.43
CA LEU A 273 7.39 6.97 17.65
C LEU A 273 5.87 7.12 17.75
N SER A 274 5.41 8.37 17.90
CA SER A 274 3.98 8.73 17.93
C SER A 274 3.36 8.77 16.53
N VAL A 275 3.49 7.67 15.78
CA VAL A 275 3.02 7.50 14.40
C VAL A 275 2.00 6.37 14.30
N ASP A 276 1.10 6.46 13.32
CA ASP A 276 0.22 5.35 12.99
C ASP A 276 0.94 4.30 12.12
N ILE A 277 0.60 3.03 12.30
CA ILE A 277 1.05 1.96 11.40
C ILE A 277 -0.10 1.60 10.45
N ILE A 278 0.18 1.60 9.15
CA ILE A 278 -0.73 1.23 8.07
C ILE A 278 -0.17 0.00 7.36
N ILE A 279 -1.01 -0.98 7.07
CA ILE A 279 -0.63 -2.18 6.31
C ILE A 279 -1.38 -2.19 4.99
N ILE A 280 -0.64 -2.32 3.88
CA ILE A 280 -1.23 -2.57 2.56
C ILE A 280 -0.99 -4.04 2.19
N ASP A 281 -2.09 -4.77 2.05
CA ASP A 281 -2.14 -6.21 1.78
C ASP A 281 -2.98 -6.47 0.51
N TYR A 282 -2.72 -7.58 -0.17
CA TYR A 282 -3.23 -7.82 -1.53
C TYR A 282 -4.19 -9.01 -1.64
N ALA A 283 -5.38 -8.77 -2.20
CA ALA A 283 -6.41 -9.78 -2.43
C ALA A 283 -7.15 -9.58 -3.76
N LYS A 284 -7.51 -10.69 -4.44
CA LYS A 284 -8.25 -10.67 -5.71
C LYS A 284 -9.59 -9.91 -5.59
N PRO A 285 -10.04 -9.15 -6.60
CA PRO A 285 -11.27 -8.33 -6.55
C PRO A 285 -12.52 -9.09 -6.07
N ASN A 286 -12.66 -10.34 -6.51
CA ASN A 286 -13.81 -11.19 -6.21
C ASN A 286 -13.76 -11.83 -4.81
N ASN A 287 -12.63 -11.78 -4.09
CA ASN A 287 -12.49 -12.37 -2.75
C ASN A 287 -12.53 -11.31 -1.63
N ARG A 288 -13.60 -10.53 -1.59
CA ARG A 288 -13.82 -9.53 -0.52
C ARG A 288 -13.96 -10.17 0.88
N ALA A 289 -14.31 -11.46 0.96
CA ALA A 289 -14.32 -12.21 2.21
C ALA A 289 -12.90 -12.34 2.81
N LYS A 290 -11.92 -12.86 2.04
CA LYS A 290 -10.50 -12.88 2.45
C LYS A 290 -9.99 -11.49 2.78
N ALA A 291 -10.35 -10.47 1.99
CA ALA A 291 -9.96 -9.09 2.26
C ALA A 291 -10.47 -8.55 3.62
N LYS A 292 -11.67 -8.95 4.05
CA LYS A 292 -12.20 -8.62 5.39
C LYS A 292 -11.51 -9.39 6.51
N LEU A 293 -11.19 -10.67 6.30
CA LEU A 293 -10.44 -11.46 7.29
C LEU A 293 -9.03 -10.89 7.51
N LEU A 294 -8.33 -10.54 6.42
CA LEU A 294 -7.04 -9.84 6.47
C LEU A 294 -7.14 -8.50 7.20
N ALA A 295 -8.14 -7.68 6.86
CA ALA A 295 -8.37 -6.39 7.52
C ALA A 295 -8.59 -6.55 9.03
N ASN A 296 -9.37 -7.56 9.45
CA ASN A 296 -9.58 -7.86 10.86
C ASN A 296 -8.28 -8.32 11.56
N LYS A 297 -7.50 -9.22 10.93
CA LYS A 297 -6.21 -9.70 11.48
C LYS A 297 -5.21 -8.54 11.70
N ILE A 298 -5.14 -7.60 10.75
CA ILE A 298 -4.33 -6.37 10.86
C ILE A 298 -4.86 -5.43 11.96
N THR A 299 -6.18 -5.26 12.04
CA THR A 299 -6.85 -4.42 13.06
C THR A 299 -6.58 -4.96 14.48
N GLN A 300 -6.46 -6.29 14.64
CA GLN A 300 -6.12 -6.95 15.90
C GLN A 300 -4.68 -6.68 16.36
N GLN A 301 -3.72 -6.45 15.46
CA GLN A 301 -2.37 -5.94 15.80
C GLN A 301 -2.38 -4.44 16.17
N GLY A 302 -3.55 -3.79 16.17
CA GLY A 302 -3.67 -2.35 16.38
C GLY A 302 -3.16 -1.51 15.20
N PHE A 303 -3.05 -2.10 14.02
CA PHE A 303 -2.63 -1.40 12.79
C PHE A 303 -3.85 -1.05 11.92
N ILE A 304 -3.64 -0.19 10.93
CA ILE A 304 -4.69 0.33 10.04
C ILE A 304 -4.64 -0.45 8.71
N PRO A 305 -5.61 -1.35 8.42
CA PRO A 305 -5.65 -2.06 7.16
C PRO A 305 -6.03 -1.19 5.96
N TRP A 306 -5.41 -1.48 4.82
CA TRP A 306 -5.94 -1.22 3.48
C TRP A 306 -5.67 -2.43 2.56
N ILE A 307 -6.68 -3.26 2.30
CA ILE A 307 -6.57 -4.43 1.43
C ILE A 307 -7.16 -4.09 0.07
N SER A 308 -6.38 -4.23 -0.99
CA SER A 308 -6.80 -3.94 -2.37
C SER A 308 -6.08 -4.86 -3.37
N ILE A 309 -5.97 -4.41 -4.63
CA ILE A 309 -5.21 -5.05 -5.71
C ILE A 309 -3.90 -4.28 -5.99
N PRO A 310 -2.89 -4.92 -6.63
CA PRO A 310 -1.56 -4.33 -6.83
C PRO A 310 -1.53 -3.03 -7.65
N SER A 311 -2.50 -2.84 -8.55
CA SER A 311 -2.67 -1.61 -9.34
C SER A 311 -3.30 -0.45 -8.55
N LEU A 312 -3.82 -0.73 -7.34
CA LEU A 312 -4.45 0.24 -6.44
C LEU A 312 -5.54 1.11 -7.10
N ASP A 313 -6.22 0.60 -8.14
CA ASP A 313 -7.35 1.24 -8.83
C ASP A 313 -8.73 0.68 -8.40
N LEU A 314 -8.77 0.02 -7.23
CA LEU A 314 -9.98 -0.57 -6.63
C LEU A 314 -10.26 -0.01 -5.23
N ALA A 315 -11.54 0.24 -4.93
CA ALA A 315 -11.99 0.64 -3.60
C ALA A 315 -11.98 -0.55 -2.62
N GLY A 316 -10.90 -0.66 -1.86
CA GLY A 316 -10.53 -1.82 -1.05
C GLY A 316 -11.39 -2.12 0.19
N VAL A 317 -10.76 -2.75 1.17
CA VAL A 317 -11.27 -2.94 2.54
C VAL A 317 -10.30 -2.24 3.49
N GLY A 318 -10.80 -1.39 4.38
CA GLY A 318 -9.99 -0.80 5.45
C GLY A 318 -10.76 -0.73 6.75
N SER A 319 -10.29 0.10 7.69
CA SER A 319 -10.90 0.25 9.04
C SER A 319 -12.36 0.69 9.06
N ILE A 320 -12.91 1.15 7.92
CA ILE A 320 -14.32 1.47 7.72
C ILE A 320 -14.85 0.80 6.45
N GLU A 321 -16.15 0.48 6.45
CA GLU A 321 -16.90 0.05 5.26
C GLU A 321 -17.71 1.26 4.72
N PRO A 322 -17.39 1.81 3.53
CA PRO A 322 -18.06 3.01 3.02
C PRO A 322 -19.56 2.82 2.76
N VAL A 323 -20.33 3.88 3.01
CA VAL A 323 -21.76 3.93 2.72
C VAL A 323 -21.95 4.14 1.22
N LEU A 324 -22.55 3.17 0.54
CA LEU A 324 -22.85 3.26 -0.89
C LEU A 324 -24.20 3.95 -1.09
N ASN A 325 -24.16 5.25 -1.36
CA ASN A 325 -25.35 6.07 -1.63
C ASN A 325 -25.57 6.39 -3.12
N THR A 326 -24.66 6.02 -4.01
CA THR A 326 -24.72 6.32 -5.45
C THR A 326 -25.08 5.08 -6.26
N TYR A 327 -26.03 5.21 -7.20
CA TYR A 327 -26.33 4.21 -8.23
C TYR A 327 -25.74 4.66 -9.58
N LEU A 328 -25.35 3.70 -10.42
CA LEU A 328 -24.96 3.97 -11.81
C LEU A 328 -26.10 3.53 -12.74
N LEU A 329 -26.71 4.46 -13.48
CA LEU A 329 -27.64 4.14 -14.55
C LEU A 329 -26.88 4.08 -15.87
N LEU A 330 -27.00 2.95 -16.58
CA LEU A 330 -26.57 2.82 -17.96
C LEU A 330 -27.71 3.24 -18.90
N THR A 331 -27.42 4.18 -19.79
CA THR A 331 -28.34 4.67 -20.83
C THR A 331 -27.69 4.49 -22.19
N ASP A 332 -28.49 4.57 -23.25
CA ASP A 332 -28.00 4.50 -24.63
C ASP A 332 -28.56 5.71 -25.39
N SER A 333 -27.72 6.71 -25.71
CA SER A 333 -28.22 7.94 -26.35
C SER A 333 -28.79 7.75 -27.75
N LYS A 334 -28.57 6.60 -28.41
CA LYS A 334 -29.27 6.23 -29.67
C LYS A 334 -30.73 5.82 -29.45
N ILE A 335 -31.12 5.54 -28.21
CA ILE A 335 -32.47 5.11 -27.80
C ILE A 335 -33.12 6.12 -26.85
N ASP A 336 -32.33 6.73 -25.96
CA ASP A 336 -32.77 7.62 -24.89
C ASP A 336 -32.51 9.11 -25.19
N GLY A 337 -31.78 9.42 -26.27
CA GLY A 337 -31.25 10.76 -26.54
C GLY A 337 -30.22 11.23 -25.51
N HIS A 338 -29.75 12.48 -25.66
CA HIS A 338 -28.75 13.07 -24.75
C HIS A 338 -29.33 13.57 -23.40
N ASN A 339 -30.64 13.48 -23.20
CA ASN A 339 -31.34 13.94 -21.98
C ASN A 339 -32.16 12.81 -21.33
N PRO A 340 -31.58 11.62 -21.05
CA PRO A 340 -32.33 10.43 -20.64
C PRO A 340 -33.22 10.68 -19.41
N LEU A 341 -32.72 11.41 -18.40
CA LEU A 341 -33.46 11.69 -17.16
C LEU A 341 -34.75 12.53 -17.35
N LYS A 342 -35.03 13.07 -18.54
CA LYS A 342 -36.32 13.70 -18.84
C LYS A 342 -37.41 12.67 -19.19
N LEU A 343 -37.05 11.48 -19.68
CA LEU A 343 -37.99 10.46 -20.16
C LEU A 343 -38.82 9.86 -19.02
N LYS A 344 -40.14 9.71 -19.25
CA LYS A 344 -41.11 9.17 -18.28
C LYS A 344 -40.65 7.86 -17.60
N LYS A 345 -40.02 6.95 -18.36
CA LYS A 345 -39.51 5.65 -17.86
C LYS A 345 -38.46 5.78 -16.74
N TYR A 346 -37.70 6.88 -16.69
CA TYR A 346 -36.70 7.10 -15.64
C TYR A 346 -37.20 8.02 -14.50
N GLN A 347 -38.31 8.76 -14.66
CA GLN A 347 -38.80 9.68 -13.62
C GLN A 347 -39.12 8.96 -12.30
N LYS A 348 -39.83 7.83 -12.36
CA LYS A 348 -40.16 6.99 -11.19
C LYS A 348 -38.91 6.53 -10.42
N LEU A 349 -37.80 6.26 -11.13
CA LEU A 349 -36.51 5.92 -10.55
C LEU A 349 -35.85 7.14 -9.88
N VAL A 350 -35.82 8.29 -10.57
CA VAL A 350 -35.24 9.54 -10.07
C VAL A 350 -35.97 10.00 -8.79
N GLU A 351 -37.30 9.98 -8.79
CA GLU A 351 -38.11 10.29 -7.61
C GLU A 351 -37.84 9.33 -6.44
N MET A 352 -37.84 8.01 -6.69
CA MET A 352 -37.61 7.01 -5.66
C MET A 352 -36.24 7.22 -5.00
N LEU A 353 -35.19 7.45 -5.80
CA LEU A 353 -33.85 7.71 -5.28
C LEU A 353 -33.77 9.06 -4.55
N LYS A 354 -34.46 10.11 -5.04
CA LYS A 354 -34.59 11.41 -4.35
C LYS A 354 -35.25 11.25 -2.98
N ARG A 355 -36.38 10.53 -2.88
CA ARG A 355 -37.06 10.21 -1.61
C ARG A 355 -36.14 9.43 -0.66
N GLN A 356 -35.35 8.48 -1.17
CA GLN A 356 -34.38 7.69 -0.39
C GLN A 356 -33.06 8.42 -0.08
N LYS A 357 -32.91 9.70 -0.46
CA LYS A 357 -31.67 10.49 -0.34
C LYS A 357 -30.45 9.77 -0.97
N LYS A 358 -30.65 9.20 -2.17
CA LYS A 358 -29.65 8.48 -2.97
C LYS A 358 -29.29 9.25 -4.23
N ASN A 359 -28.04 9.15 -4.63
CA ASN A 359 -27.50 9.78 -5.84
C ASN A 359 -27.67 8.85 -7.05
N LEU A 360 -27.93 9.44 -8.22
CA LEU A 360 -27.92 8.73 -9.49
C LEU A 360 -26.83 9.35 -10.39
N LYS A 361 -25.87 8.54 -10.82
CA LYS A 361 -24.91 8.90 -11.88
C LYS A 361 -25.38 8.23 -13.16
N VAL A 362 -25.49 8.99 -14.24
CA VAL A 362 -25.78 8.46 -15.58
C VAL A 362 -24.47 8.17 -16.30
N HIS A 363 -24.44 7.11 -17.10
CA HIS A 363 -23.38 6.83 -18.06
C HIS A 363 -24.00 6.36 -19.38
N ASP A 364 -23.73 7.09 -20.46
CA ASP A 364 -24.16 6.75 -21.81
C ASP A 364 -23.15 5.81 -22.49
N ILE A 365 -23.60 4.62 -22.87
CA ILE A 365 -22.74 3.56 -23.43
C ILE A 365 -22.17 3.89 -24.81
N GLN A 366 -22.68 4.91 -25.50
CA GLN A 366 -22.09 5.38 -26.76
C GLN A 366 -20.70 6.00 -26.56
N HIS A 367 -20.33 6.39 -25.33
CA HIS A 367 -18.96 6.80 -24.95
C HIS A 367 -18.07 5.61 -24.53
N GLY A 368 -18.47 4.37 -24.86
CA GLY A 368 -17.84 3.15 -24.38
C GLY A 368 -18.28 2.77 -22.96
N MET A 369 -17.79 1.63 -22.44
CA MET A 369 -18.11 1.17 -21.10
C MET A 369 -17.16 1.77 -20.04
N PRO A 370 -17.62 2.03 -18.79
CA PRO A 370 -16.76 2.56 -17.74
C PRO A 370 -15.54 1.66 -17.46
N LEU A 371 -14.33 2.23 -17.57
CA LEU A 371 -13.07 1.51 -17.34
C LEU A 371 -12.81 1.25 -15.85
N GLY A 372 -11.97 0.25 -15.56
CA GLY A 372 -11.56 -0.12 -14.20
C GLY A 372 -12.52 -1.08 -13.49
N HIS A 373 -12.63 -0.92 -12.16
CA HIS A 373 -13.42 -1.73 -11.25
C HIS A 373 -14.61 -0.95 -10.68
N MET A 374 -15.85 -1.41 -10.89
CA MET A 374 -17.04 -0.74 -10.32
C MET A 374 -17.37 -1.22 -8.90
N THR A 375 -16.68 -2.26 -8.42
CA THR A 375 -16.86 -2.84 -7.09
C THR A 375 -16.66 -1.81 -5.98
N ARG A 376 -17.67 -1.72 -5.12
CA ARG A 376 -17.81 -0.72 -4.04
C ARG A 376 -17.83 0.75 -4.49
N LEU A 377 -17.91 1.05 -5.79
CA LEU A 377 -18.17 2.41 -6.28
C LEU A 377 -19.67 2.75 -6.28
N TYR A 378 -20.54 1.77 -6.53
CA TYR A 378 -21.99 1.98 -6.64
C TYR A 378 -22.80 0.97 -5.82
N ARG A 379 -23.94 1.40 -5.28
CA ARG A 379 -24.88 0.57 -4.49
C ARG A 379 -25.52 -0.52 -5.32
N ALA A 380 -25.77 -0.22 -6.59
CA ALA A 380 -26.03 -1.12 -7.70
C ALA A 380 -25.75 -0.39 -9.03
N ILE A 381 -25.54 -1.16 -10.11
CA ILE A 381 -25.63 -0.69 -11.49
C ILE A 381 -27.06 -1.01 -11.98
N ILE A 382 -27.69 -0.07 -12.68
CA ILE A 382 -29.05 -0.16 -13.22
C ILE A 382 -28.97 -0.18 -14.74
N SER A 383 -29.68 -1.12 -15.36
CA SER A 383 -29.86 -1.23 -16.82
C SER A 383 -31.32 -1.40 -17.18
N THR A 384 -31.82 -0.54 -18.06
CA THR A 384 -33.06 -0.68 -18.86
C THR A 384 -32.78 -1.25 -20.25
N LEU A 385 -31.51 -1.42 -20.62
CA LEU A 385 -31.11 -1.74 -21.99
C LEU A 385 -31.38 -3.23 -22.32
N PRO A 386 -32.10 -3.55 -23.41
CA PRO A 386 -32.49 -4.91 -23.75
C PRO A 386 -31.26 -5.76 -24.08
N ALA A 387 -30.89 -6.65 -23.15
CA ALA A 387 -29.58 -7.30 -23.15
C ALA A 387 -29.29 -8.13 -24.40
N ASN A 388 -30.30 -8.70 -25.08
CA ASN A 388 -30.13 -9.39 -26.35
C ASN A 388 -29.58 -8.47 -27.45
N LYS A 389 -30.14 -7.26 -27.60
CA LYS A 389 -29.75 -6.24 -28.60
C LYS A 389 -28.40 -5.57 -28.33
N GLN A 390 -27.80 -5.78 -27.15
CA GLN A 390 -26.57 -5.09 -26.73
C GLN A 390 -25.27 -5.77 -27.19
N SER A 391 -24.17 -5.00 -27.28
CA SER A 391 -22.90 -5.45 -27.85
C SER A 391 -22.20 -6.54 -27.02
N LYS A 392 -21.27 -7.28 -27.65
CA LYS A 392 -20.40 -8.26 -26.96
C LYS A 392 -19.60 -7.61 -25.83
N ALA A 393 -19.13 -6.37 -26.03
CA ALA A 393 -18.42 -5.59 -25.01
C ALA A 393 -19.32 -5.22 -23.81
N TYR A 394 -20.56 -4.79 -24.06
CA TYR A 394 -21.55 -4.51 -23.00
C TYR A 394 -21.85 -5.76 -22.16
N LYS A 395 -22.11 -6.89 -22.82
CA LYS A 395 -22.38 -8.20 -22.21
C LYS A 395 -21.19 -8.68 -21.36
N ALA A 396 -19.97 -8.59 -21.89
CA ALA A 396 -18.74 -8.95 -21.19
C ALA A 396 -18.46 -8.04 -19.98
N TRP A 397 -18.70 -6.73 -20.11
CA TRP A 397 -18.54 -5.77 -19.02
C TRP A 397 -19.50 -6.07 -17.86
N LEU A 398 -20.79 -6.29 -18.13
CA LEU A 398 -21.75 -6.69 -17.09
C LEU A 398 -21.37 -8.02 -16.41
N LYS A 399 -20.86 -8.99 -17.18
CA LYS A 399 -20.32 -10.25 -16.63
C LYS A 399 -19.18 -9.97 -15.64
N LYS A 400 -18.16 -9.19 -16.04
CA LYS A 400 -17.04 -8.78 -15.16
C LYS A 400 -17.57 -8.12 -13.87
N GLN A 401 -18.46 -7.13 -13.97
CA GLN A 401 -18.96 -6.45 -12.77
C GLN A 401 -19.71 -7.40 -11.82
N ARG A 402 -20.45 -8.39 -12.35
CA ARG A 402 -21.09 -9.43 -11.52
C ARG A 402 -20.07 -10.33 -10.83
N GLU A 403 -19.03 -10.76 -11.55
CA GLU A 403 -17.94 -11.62 -11.03
C GLU A 403 -17.12 -10.92 -9.94
N GLU A 404 -17.02 -9.59 -9.99
CA GLU A 404 -16.40 -8.76 -8.94
C GLU A 404 -17.36 -8.38 -7.80
N GLY A 405 -18.59 -8.91 -7.79
CA GLY A 405 -19.57 -8.75 -6.71
C GLY A 405 -20.41 -7.46 -6.77
N VAL A 406 -20.50 -6.79 -7.93
CA VAL A 406 -21.39 -5.64 -8.10
C VAL A 406 -22.84 -6.10 -8.25
N VAL A 407 -23.74 -5.51 -7.45
CA VAL A 407 -25.18 -5.71 -7.61
C VAL A 407 -25.63 -5.09 -8.94
N LEU A 408 -26.08 -5.93 -9.86
CA LEU A 408 -26.76 -5.50 -11.08
C LEU A 408 -28.27 -5.50 -10.82
N LYS A 409 -28.97 -4.47 -11.32
CA LYS A 409 -30.42 -4.39 -11.37
C LYS A 409 -30.88 -4.16 -12.79
N ASN A 410 -31.77 -5.02 -13.27
CA ASN A 410 -32.65 -4.63 -14.37
C ASN A 410 -33.69 -3.64 -13.81
N HIS A 411 -33.99 -2.59 -14.56
CA HIS A 411 -35.19 -1.78 -14.35
C HIS A 411 -36.12 -2.02 -15.53
N PRO A 412 -37.39 -2.40 -15.31
CA PRO A 412 -38.38 -2.52 -16.37
C PRO A 412 -38.77 -1.15 -16.95
#